data_AF-A0A925GR80-F1
#
_entry.id   AF-A0A925GR80-F1
#
_cell.length_a   1.000
_cell.length_b   1.000
_cell.length_c   1.000
_cell.angle_alpha   90.00
_cell.angle_beta   90.00
_cell.angle_gamma   90.00
#
_symmetry.space_group_name_H-M   'P 1'
#
loop_
_entity.id
_entity.type
_entity.pdbx_description
1 polymer ?
#
loop_
_entity_poly.entity_id
_entity_poly.type
_entity_poly.pdbx_seq_one_letter_code
_entity_poly.pdbx_strand_id
1 'polypeptide(L)'
;AFVGIQARLMSQAMRKLTGIVSKSNTCLIFINQIREKIGVMFGSPETTSGGRALKFYSSVRLDIRRIAAIKDGEAVVGNRTKVKVVKNKVASPFREAEFDILYGEGVSKEGDLIDLAVAQTIVEKSGSWYSYRGERIGQGRDNARQFLRDNPDIRNNIDVELRSRLGLVRDGSAPEAAVTPEPEIVRPISRASRA
;
A
#
# COMPACT_ATOMS: atom_id res chain seq x y z
N ALA A 1 35.55 9.21 18.76
CA ALA A 1 34.17 8.92 18.29
C ALA A 1 33.40 8.24 19.42
N PHE A 2 32.33 8.85 19.95
CA PHE A 2 31.59 8.27 21.07
C PHE A 2 30.66 7.15 20.55
N VAL A 3 30.86 5.92 21.02
CA VAL A 3 30.07 4.75 20.60
C VAL A 3 28.59 4.99 20.96
N GLY A 4 27.68 4.83 19.99
CA GLY A 4 26.24 4.85 20.24
C GLY A 4 25.56 6.22 20.32
N ILE A 5 26.19 7.32 19.86
CA ILE A 5 25.55 8.66 19.81
C ILE A 5 24.18 8.59 19.10
N GLN A 6 24.10 7.95 17.93
CA GLN A 6 22.86 7.86 17.16
C GLN A 6 21.75 7.15 17.93
N ALA A 7 22.07 6.09 18.67
CA ALA A 7 21.09 5.38 19.48
C ALA A 7 20.56 6.24 20.65
N ARG A 8 21.43 7.05 21.28
CA ARG A 8 21.06 8.00 22.34
C ARG A 8 20.18 9.12 21.79
N LEU A 9 20.58 9.71 20.65
CA LEU A 9 19.82 10.73 19.94
C LEU A 9 18.42 10.22 19.59
N MET A 10 18.32 9.03 18.99
CA MET A 10 17.03 8.43 18.64
C MET A 10 16.14 8.20 19.86
N SER A 11 16.71 7.75 20.98
CA SER A 11 15.96 7.52 22.22
C SER A 11 15.38 8.82 22.78
N GLN A 12 16.15 9.92 22.71
CA GLN A 12 15.69 11.25 23.11
C GLN A 12 14.66 11.83 22.13
N ALA A 13 14.91 11.72 20.83
CA ALA A 13 14.02 12.21 19.78
C ALA A 13 12.65 11.52 19.84
N MET A 14 12.62 10.19 19.95
CA MET A 14 11.35 9.44 20.01
C MET A 14 10.50 9.85 21.22
N ARG A 15 11.13 10.04 22.39
CA ARG A 15 10.42 10.49 23.60
C ARG A 15 9.71 11.83 23.40
N LYS A 16 10.33 12.76 22.67
CA LYS A 16 9.74 14.08 22.37
C LYS A 16 8.70 13.99 21.25
N LEU A 17 9.01 13.27 20.17
CA LEU A 17 8.18 13.20 18.97
C LEU A 17 6.87 12.48 19.22
N THR A 18 6.83 11.42 20.04
CA THR A 18 5.59 10.67 20.30
C THR A 18 4.47 11.54 20.84
N GLY A 19 4.78 12.46 21.76
CA GLY A 19 3.78 13.39 22.31
C GLY A 19 3.29 14.40 21.27
N ILE A 20 4.17 14.90 20.41
CA ILE A 20 3.84 15.89 19.37
C ILE A 20 2.98 15.23 18.29
N VAL A 21 3.41 14.09 17.76
CA VAL A 21 2.75 13.32 16.71
C VAL A 21 1.32 12.95 17.10
N SER A 22 1.11 12.57 18.36
CA SER A 22 -0.24 12.25 18.87
C SER A 22 -1.14 13.47 18.99
N LYS A 23 -0.59 14.66 19.32
CA LYS A 23 -1.38 15.90 19.42
C LYS A 23 -1.70 16.49 18.04
N SER A 24 -0.79 16.33 17.08
CA SER A 24 -0.94 16.87 15.72
C SER A 24 -1.64 15.93 14.75
N ASN A 25 -2.08 14.73 15.21
CA ASN A 25 -2.67 13.69 14.36
C ASN A 25 -1.88 13.41 13.07
N THR A 26 -0.55 13.48 13.15
CA THR A 26 0.33 13.30 12.00
C THR A 26 0.83 11.86 11.93
N CYS A 27 0.96 11.28 10.73
CA CYS A 27 1.63 9.99 10.56
C CYS A 27 3.13 10.21 10.31
N LEU A 28 3.98 9.65 11.17
CA LEU A 28 5.43 9.72 11.02
C LEU A 28 5.99 8.37 10.56
N ILE A 29 6.53 8.33 9.35
CA ILE A 29 7.08 7.12 8.73
C ILE A 29 8.61 7.18 8.76
N PHE A 30 9.23 6.13 9.32
CA PHE A 30 10.67 5.93 9.30
C PHE A 30 11.04 4.80 8.33
N ILE A 31 11.89 5.11 7.36
CA ILE A 31 12.54 4.10 6.52
C ILE A 31 13.87 3.73 7.17
N ASN A 32 14.13 2.43 7.33
CA ASN A 32 15.36 1.95 7.95
C ASN A 32 15.96 0.82 7.12
N GLN A 33 17.27 0.68 7.19
CA GLN A 33 18.02 -0.36 6.51
C GLN A 33 18.32 -1.50 7.47
N ILE A 34 18.38 -2.72 6.92
CA ILE A 34 18.88 -3.89 7.64
C ILE A 34 20.42 -3.83 7.63
N ARG A 35 20.99 -4.25 8.76
CA ARG A 35 22.42 -4.46 8.97
C ARG A 35 22.59 -5.80 9.66
N GLU A 36 23.72 -6.44 9.46
CA GLU A 36 24.06 -7.67 10.16
C GLU A 36 24.86 -7.34 11.42
N LYS A 37 24.48 -7.94 12.55
CA LYS A 37 25.24 -7.84 13.78
C LYS A 37 26.24 -8.99 13.86
N ILE A 38 27.53 -8.66 13.79
CA ILE A 38 28.62 -9.62 13.98
C ILE A 38 28.58 -10.17 15.41
N GLY A 39 28.78 -11.48 15.57
CA GLY A 39 28.91 -12.15 16.87
C GLY A 39 27.60 -12.61 17.51
N VAL A 40 26.51 -12.76 16.75
CA VAL A 40 25.27 -13.38 17.24
C VAL A 40 25.36 -14.90 17.11
N MET A 41 25.39 -15.62 18.23
CA MET A 41 25.46 -17.09 18.27
C MET A 41 24.08 -17.79 18.17
N PHE A 42 22.98 -17.06 18.41
CA PHE A 42 21.61 -17.61 18.35
C PHE A 42 20.59 -16.56 17.88
N GLY A 43 19.65 -16.98 17.03
CA GLY A 43 18.61 -16.12 16.46
C GLY A 43 19.01 -15.44 15.15
N SER A 44 18.15 -14.53 14.66
CA SER A 44 18.42 -13.79 13.42
C SER A 44 19.51 -12.72 13.63
N PRO A 45 20.55 -12.66 12.78
CA PRO A 45 21.60 -11.65 12.85
C PRO A 45 21.14 -10.27 12.35
N GLU A 46 19.92 -10.17 11.82
CA GLU A 46 19.37 -8.94 11.26
C GLU A 46 19.05 -7.92 12.35
N THR A 47 19.66 -6.74 12.25
CA THR A 47 19.38 -5.59 13.10
C THR A 47 19.11 -4.34 12.26
N THR A 48 18.44 -3.37 12.87
CA THR A 48 18.18 -2.07 12.25
C THR A 48 19.08 -1.01 12.88
N SER A 49 19.43 0.02 12.11
CA SER A 49 20.20 1.15 12.63
C SER A 49 19.41 1.98 13.66
N GLY A 50 20.08 2.84 14.44
CA GLY A 50 19.43 3.77 15.37
C GLY A 50 19.07 3.19 16.75
N GLY A 51 19.60 2.01 17.12
CA GLY A 51 19.37 1.39 18.41
C GLY A 51 17.98 0.76 18.55
N ARG A 52 17.48 0.67 19.79
CA ARG A 52 16.22 -0.05 20.09
C ARG A 52 14.99 0.86 20.19
N ALA A 53 15.16 2.17 20.36
CA ALA A 53 14.07 3.10 20.64
C ALA A 53 12.93 3.02 19.60
N LEU A 54 13.28 3.11 18.32
CA LEU A 54 12.28 3.06 17.23
C LEU A 54 11.46 1.75 17.26
N LYS A 55 12.06 0.62 17.64
CA LYS A 55 11.34 -0.66 17.76
C LYS A 55 10.27 -0.63 18.85
N PHE A 56 10.45 0.15 19.91
CA PHE A 56 9.49 0.27 21.02
C PHE A 56 8.41 1.33 20.76
N TYR A 57 8.81 2.50 20.25
CA TYR A 57 7.91 3.63 20.02
C TYR A 57 7.03 3.47 18.77
N SER A 58 7.46 2.73 17.76
CA SER A 58 6.63 2.44 16.57
C SER A 58 5.31 1.74 16.93
N SER A 59 4.21 2.21 16.36
CA SER A 59 2.90 1.56 16.45
C SER A 59 2.78 0.39 15.49
N VAL A 60 3.32 0.54 14.28
CA VAL A 60 3.37 -0.49 13.23
C VAL A 60 4.80 -0.63 12.74
N ARG A 61 5.24 -1.85 12.49
CA ARG A 61 6.51 -2.15 11.81
C ARG A 61 6.27 -3.10 10.66
N LEU A 62 6.78 -2.72 9.50
CA LEU A 62 6.69 -3.46 8.26
C LEU A 62 8.09 -3.95 7.89
N ASP A 63 8.23 -5.25 7.66
CA ASP A 63 9.42 -5.82 7.02
C ASP A 63 9.07 -6.05 5.54
N ILE A 64 9.79 -5.37 4.64
CA ILE A 64 9.57 -5.41 3.20
C ILE A 64 10.72 -6.17 2.54
N ARG A 65 10.39 -7.22 1.78
CA ARG A 65 11.36 -8.07 1.07
C ARG A 65 10.90 -8.30 -0.35
N ARG A 66 11.83 -8.18 -1.29
CA ARG A 66 11.63 -8.63 -2.67
C ARG A 66 11.67 -10.16 -2.71
N ILE A 67 10.63 -10.78 -3.27
CA ILE A 67 10.53 -12.24 -3.42
C ILE A 67 11.07 -12.69 -4.78
N ALA A 68 10.57 -12.06 -5.85
CA ALA A 68 10.83 -12.47 -7.22
C ALA A 68 10.88 -11.26 -8.16
N ALA A 69 11.59 -11.43 -9.28
CA ALA A 69 11.56 -10.46 -10.38
C ALA A 69 10.40 -10.79 -11.32
N ILE A 70 9.65 -9.78 -11.72
CA ILE A 70 8.58 -9.90 -12.72
C ILE A 70 9.23 -9.64 -14.07
N LYS A 71 9.06 -10.60 -14.99
CA LYS A 71 9.64 -10.53 -16.34
C LYS A 71 8.52 -10.47 -17.38
N ASP A 72 8.75 -9.67 -18.40
CA ASP A 72 7.99 -9.68 -19.65
C ASP A 72 8.95 -10.06 -20.78
N GLY A 73 8.81 -11.29 -21.27
CA GLY A 73 9.83 -11.93 -22.12
C GLY A 73 11.20 -11.98 -21.42
N GLU A 74 12.19 -11.30 -21.99
CA GLU A 74 13.55 -11.20 -21.44
C GLU A 74 13.75 -10.00 -20.49
N ALA A 75 12.85 -9.01 -20.53
CA ALA A 75 12.99 -7.78 -19.77
C ALA A 75 12.44 -7.93 -18.35
N VAL A 76 13.14 -7.37 -17.35
CA VAL A 76 12.63 -7.29 -15.96
C VAL A 76 11.81 -6.02 -15.80
N VAL A 77 10.49 -6.18 -15.71
CA VAL A 77 9.53 -5.07 -15.66
C VAL A 77 9.15 -4.65 -14.23
N GLY A 78 9.47 -5.48 -13.23
CA GLY A 78 9.17 -5.15 -11.84
C GLY A 78 9.64 -6.20 -10.83
N ASN A 79 9.16 -6.05 -9.59
CA ASN A 79 9.48 -6.92 -8.47
C ASN A 79 8.20 -7.33 -7.72
N ARG A 80 8.01 -8.63 -7.52
CA ARG A 80 7.04 -9.15 -6.56
C ARG A 80 7.60 -8.99 -5.15
N THR A 81 6.85 -8.29 -4.31
CA THR A 81 7.30 -7.82 -3.00
C THR A 81 6.38 -8.36 -1.91
N LYS A 82 6.99 -8.84 -0.83
CA LYS A 82 6.30 -9.27 0.39
C LYS A 82 6.49 -8.24 1.47
N VAL A 83 5.40 -7.86 2.14
CA VAL A 83 5.43 -7.05 3.34
C VAL A 83 4.85 -7.85 4.50
N LYS A 84 5.64 -8.03 5.56
CA LYS A 84 5.22 -8.67 6.80
C LYS A 84 5.05 -7.64 7.90
N VAL A 85 3.91 -7.68 8.58
CA VAL A 85 3.65 -6.83 9.75
C VAL A 85 4.29 -7.44 10.99
N VAL A 86 5.56 -7.11 11.25
CA VAL A 86 6.34 -7.67 12.38
C VAL A 86 5.93 -7.09 13.74
N LYS A 87 5.26 -5.94 13.76
CA LYS A 87 4.67 -5.34 14.96
C LYS A 87 3.41 -4.58 14.58
N ASN A 88 2.34 -4.78 15.34
CA ASN A 88 1.10 -4.02 15.20
C ASN A 88 0.51 -3.76 16.59
N LYS A 89 0.23 -2.49 16.93
CA LYS A 89 -0.45 -2.08 18.16
C LYS A 89 -1.94 -1.78 17.98
N VAL A 90 -2.44 -1.81 16.74
CA VAL A 90 -3.81 -1.36 16.39
C VAL A 90 -4.69 -2.53 15.96
N ALA A 91 -4.09 -3.59 15.40
CA ALA A 91 -4.78 -4.83 15.01
C ALA A 91 -3.85 -6.04 15.19
N SER A 92 -4.32 -7.23 14.80
CA SER A 92 -3.52 -8.46 14.88
C SER A 92 -2.19 -8.33 14.11
N PRO A 93 -1.04 -8.66 14.75
CA PRO A 93 0.26 -8.67 14.09
C PRO A 93 0.46 -9.92 13.21
N PHE A 94 1.60 -9.99 12.51
CA PHE A 94 2.08 -11.13 11.70
C PHE A 94 1.29 -11.47 10.45
N ARG A 95 0.39 -10.58 10.01
CA ARG A 95 -0.18 -10.66 8.67
C ARG A 95 0.87 -10.32 7.61
N GLU A 96 0.70 -10.92 6.44
CA GLU A 96 1.57 -10.76 5.29
C GLU A 96 0.74 -10.24 4.11
N ALA A 97 1.32 -9.37 3.31
CA ALA A 97 0.75 -8.86 2.08
C ALA A 97 1.77 -9.06 0.96
N GLU A 98 1.32 -9.56 -0.18
CA GLU A 98 2.14 -9.74 -1.37
C GLU A 98 1.54 -8.89 -2.49
N PHE A 99 2.40 -8.09 -3.12
CA PHE A 99 2.00 -7.21 -4.20
C PHE A 99 3.14 -6.99 -5.18
N ASP A 100 2.79 -6.52 -6.37
CA ASP A 100 3.74 -6.25 -7.43
C ASP A 100 4.09 -4.76 -7.49
N ILE A 101 5.40 -4.48 -7.60
CA ILE A 101 5.94 -3.14 -7.85
C ILE A 101 6.50 -3.12 -9.26
N LEU A 102 5.82 -2.42 -10.16
CA LEU A 102 6.24 -2.22 -11.55
C LEU A 102 7.13 -0.97 -11.65
N TYR A 103 8.20 -1.04 -12.43
CA TYR A 103 9.08 0.09 -12.63
C TYR A 103 8.39 1.19 -13.44
N GLY A 104 8.45 2.44 -12.97
CA GLY A 104 7.79 3.58 -13.60
C GLY A 104 6.32 3.77 -13.23
N GLU A 105 5.63 2.73 -12.74
CA GLU A 105 4.21 2.82 -12.34
C GLU A 105 3.99 2.74 -10.82
N GLY A 106 4.87 2.05 -10.10
CA GLY A 106 4.74 1.84 -8.65
C GLY A 106 3.95 0.58 -8.31
N VAL A 107 3.15 0.64 -7.24
CA VAL A 107 2.37 -0.52 -6.77
C VAL A 107 1.18 -0.77 -7.70
N SER A 108 1.11 -1.97 -8.27
CA SER A 108 0.08 -2.37 -9.22
C SER A 108 -1.22 -2.75 -8.51
N LYS A 109 -2.10 -1.76 -8.28
CA LYS A 109 -3.40 -1.95 -7.62
C LYS A 109 -4.28 -2.97 -8.33
N GLU A 110 -4.33 -2.93 -9.66
CA GLU A 110 -5.15 -3.81 -10.49
C GLU A 110 -4.68 -5.26 -10.40
N GLY A 111 -3.36 -5.48 -10.38
CA GLY A 111 -2.76 -6.80 -10.20
C GLY A 111 -3.09 -7.42 -8.84
N ASP A 112 -2.99 -6.61 -7.77
CA ASP A 112 -3.34 -7.05 -6.42
C ASP A 112 -4.84 -7.34 -6.30
N LEU A 113 -5.68 -6.52 -6.93
CA LEU A 113 -7.13 -6.68 -6.94
C LEU A 113 -7.53 -8.03 -7.56
N ILE A 114 -6.91 -8.43 -8.67
CA ILE A 114 -7.17 -9.72 -9.32
C ILE A 114 -6.77 -10.88 -8.41
N ASP A 115 -5.56 -10.83 -7.85
CA ASP A 115 -5.05 -11.90 -6.99
C ASP A 115 -5.98 -12.11 -5.77
N LEU A 116 -6.44 -11.01 -5.15
CA LEU A 116 -7.36 -11.05 -4.03
C LEU A 116 -8.79 -11.48 -4.45
N ALA A 117 -9.28 -10.99 -5.58
CA ALA A 117 -10.62 -11.34 -6.08
C ALA A 117 -10.72 -12.82 -6.46
N VAL A 118 -9.65 -13.41 -6.98
CA VAL A 118 -9.56 -14.86 -7.24
C VAL A 118 -9.52 -15.63 -5.92
N ALA A 119 -8.71 -15.17 -4.95
CA ALA A 119 -8.65 -15.81 -3.64
C ALA A 119 -9.99 -15.78 -2.88
N GLN A 120 -10.80 -14.74 -3.10
CA GLN A 120 -12.14 -14.58 -2.51
C GLN A 120 -13.27 -15.09 -3.40
N THR A 121 -12.97 -15.82 -4.49
CA THR A 121 -13.94 -16.40 -5.44
C THR A 121 -14.94 -15.40 -6.05
N ILE A 122 -14.52 -14.13 -6.19
CA ILE A 122 -15.26 -13.09 -6.91
C ILE A 122 -14.95 -13.18 -8.41
N VAL A 123 -13.69 -13.43 -8.74
CA VAL A 123 -13.21 -13.68 -10.10
C VAL A 123 -12.93 -15.17 -10.24
N GLU A 124 -13.51 -15.79 -11.25
CA GLU A 124 -13.32 -17.20 -11.56
C GLU A 124 -12.11 -17.38 -12.46
N LYS A 125 -11.27 -18.37 -12.14
CA LYS A 125 -10.10 -18.73 -12.94
C LYS A 125 -10.31 -20.10 -13.57
N SER A 126 -10.59 -20.13 -14.88
CA SER A 126 -10.72 -21.36 -15.66
C SER A 126 -9.44 -21.60 -16.46
N GLY A 127 -8.49 -22.32 -15.86
CA GLY A 127 -7.17 -22.52 -16.45
C GLY A 127 -6.36 -21.22 -16.52
N SER A 128 -6.13 -20.72 -17.74
CA SER A 128 -5.46 -19.43 -17.98
C SER A 128 -6.43 -18.26 -18.13
N TRP A 129 -7.75 -18.51 -18.19
CA TRP A 129 -8.76 -17.48 -18.36
C TRP A 129 -9.30 -16.95 -17.03
N TYR A 130 -9.51 -15.64 -16.96
CA TYR A 130 -10.16 -14.95 -15.84
C TYR A 130 -11.54 -14.47 -16.28
N SER A 131 -12.56 -14.75 -15.46
CA SER A 131 -13.95 -14.38 -15.71
C SER A 131 -14.56 -13.68 -14.50
N TYR A 132 -15.36 -12.64 -14.73
CA TYR A 132 -16.12 -11.94 -13.71
C TYR A 132 -17.60 -11.97 -14.10
N ARG A 133 -18.45 -12.54 -13.24
CA ARG A 133 -19.90 -12.68 -13.47
C ARG A 133 -20.27 -13.29 -14.83
N GLY A 134 -19.46 -14.24 -15.31
CA GLY A 134 -19.64 -14.91 -16.59
C GLY A 134 -19.00 -14.21 -17.80
N GLU A 135 -18.56 -12.96 -17.66
CA GLU A 135 -17.82 -12.24 -18.70
C GLU A 135 -16.33 -12.54 -18.62
N ARG A 136 -15.69 -12.80 -19.78
CA ARG A 136 -14.25 -13.08 -19.85
C ARG A 136 -13.46 -11.78 -19.82
N ILE A 137 -12.72 -11.57 -18.74
CA ILE A 137 -11.88 -10.38 -18.48
C ILE A 137 -10.58 -10.46 -19.29
N GLY A 138 -10.02 -11.67 -19.45
CA GLY A 138 -8.81 -11.87 -20.23
C GLY A 138 -8.13 -13.21 -20.02
N GLN A 139 -7.20 -13.53 -20.93
CA GLN A 139 -6.34 -14.70 -20.82
C GLN A 139 -5.00 -14.29 -20.20
N GLY A 140 -4.66 -14.86 -19.05
CA GLY A 140 -3.45 -14.52 -18.32
C GLY A 140 -3.62 -13.28 -17.43
N ARG A 141 -2.70 -13.15 -16.48
CA ARG A 141 -2.77 -12.15 -15.41
C ARG A 141 -2.53 -10.73 -15.93
N ASP A 142 -1.57 -10.54 -16.85
CA ASP A 142 -1.25 -9.23 -17.40
C ASP A 142 -2.37 -8.67 -18.27
N ASN A 143 -3.03 -9.51 -19.08
CA ASN A 143 -4.17 -9.09 -19.89
C ASN A 143 -5.39 -8.74 -19.02
N ALA A 144 -5.66 -9.53 -17.97
CA ALA A 144 -6.72 -9.20 -17.01
C ALA A 144 -6.41 -7.88 -16.27
N ARG A 145 -5.15 -7.62 -15.92
CA ARG A 145 -4.72 -6.34 -15.33
C ARG A 145 -4.98 -5.18 -16.29
N GLN A 146 -4.61 -5.32 -17.56
CA GLN A 146 -4.83 -4.29 -18.56
C GLN A 146 -6.33 -4.02 -18.77
N PHE A 147 -7.15 -5.06 -18.84
CA PHE A 147 -8.60 -4.90 -18.93
C PHE A 147 -9.20 -4.11 -17.77
N LEU A 148 -8.77 -4.37 -16.52
CA LEU A 148 -9.24 -3.61 -15.35
C LEU A 148 -8.72 -2.16 -15.33
N ARG A 149 -7.57 -1.91 -15.94
CA ARG A 149 -7.04 -0.55 -16.12
C ARG A 149 -7.87 0.24 -17.12
N ASP A 150 -8.29 -0.42 -18.20
CA ASP A 150 -9.09 0.19 -19.26
C ASP A 150 -10.58 0.32 -18.88
N ASN A 151 -11.06 -0.52 -17.95
CA ASN A 151 -12.45 -0.54 -17.48
C ASN A 151 -12.55 -0.21 -15.97
N PRO A 152 -12.46 1.08 -15.58
CA PRO A 152 -12.46 1.48 -14.18
C PRO A 152 -13.77 1.16 -13.45
N ASP A 153 -14.90 1.09 -14.15
CA ASP A 153 -16.20 0.77 -13.56
C ASP A 153 -16.24 -0.67 -13.02
N ILE A 154 -15.78 -1.63 -13.85
CA ILE A 154 -15.68 -3.04 -13.45
C ILE A 154 -14.66 -3.20 -12.32
N ARG A 155 -13.52 -2.50 -12.40
CA ARG A 155 -12.51 -2.50 -11.33
C ARG A 155 -13.09 -2.03 -9.99
N ASN A 156 -13.83 -0.93 -9.99
CA ASN A 156 -14.42 -0.38 -8.76
C ASN A 156 -15.52 -1.30 -8.20
N ASN A 157 -16.32 -1.93 -9.06
CA ASN A 157 -17.32 -2.92 -8.63
C ASN A 157 -16.66 -4.12 -7.93
N ILE A 158 -15.54 -4.63 -8.47
CA ILE A 158 -14.76 -5.71 -7.85
C ILE A 158 -14.16 -5.24 -6.52
N ASP A 159 -13.59 -4.02 -6.44
CA ASP A 159 -13.01 -3.47 -5.21
C ASP A 159 -14.06 -3.31 -4.09
N VAL A 160 -15.24 -2.80 -4.40
CA VAL A 160 -16.35 -2.67 -3.44
C VAL A 160 -16.81 -4.04 -2.94
N GLU A 161 -17.04 -4.98 -3.85
CA GLU A 161 -17.45 -6.35 -3.49
C GLU A 161 -16.39 -7.05 -2.63
N LEU A 162 -15.12 -6.89 -3.00
CA LEU A 162 -13.98 -7.46 -2.26
C LEU A 162 -13.86 -6.86 -0.85
N ARG A 163 -13.93 -5.53 -0.70
CA ARG A 163 -13.88 -4.88 0.61
C ARG A 163 -15.05 -5.28 1.49
N SER A 164 -16.23 -5.48 0.90
CA SER A 164 -17.40 -5.98 1.62
C SER A 164 -17.16 -7.39 2.16
N ARG A 165 -16.63 -8.32 1.34
CA ARG A 165 -16.30 -9.68 1.79
C ARG A 165 -15.21 -9.70 2.86
N LEU A 166 -14.24 -8.79 2.76
CA LEU A 166 -13.15 -8.68 3.74
C LEU A 166 -13.55 -7.92 5.02
N GLY A 167 -14.79 -7.44 5.13
CA GLY A 167 -15.26 -6.69 6.30
C GLY A 167 -14.54 -5.35 6.50
N LEU A 168 -14.01 -4.78 5.41
CA LEU A 168 -13.27 -3.50 5.41
C LEU A 168 -14.16 -2.30 5.07
N VAL A 169 -15.42 -2.54 4.72
CA VAL A 169 -16.41 -1.48 4.56
C VAL A 169 -16.68 -0.89 5.94
N ARG A 170 -16.24 0.35 6.14
CA ARG A 170 -16.82 1.21 7.17
C ARG A 170 -18.23 1.54 6.69
N ASP A 171 -19.24 1.20 7.47
CA ASP A 171 -20.57 1.78 7.32
C ASP A 171 -20.42 3.32 7.30
N GLY A 172 -20.43 3.93 6.10
CA GLY A 172 -20.31 5.39 5.95
C GLY A 172 -19.38 5.94 4.88
N SER A 173 -18.60 5.15 4.13
CA SER A 173 -17.90 5.66 2.93
C SER A 173 -18.55 5.12 1.65
N ALA A 174 -19.71 5.67 1.31
CA ALA A 174 -20.18 5.62 -0.07
C ALA A 174 -19.12 6.28 -0.97
N PRO A 175 -18.82 5.75 -2.15
CA PRO A 175 -17.96 6.44 -3.10
C PRO A 175 -18.63 7.76 -3.45
N GLU A 176 -17.92 8.86 -3.17
CA GLU A 176 -18.22 10.17 -3.72
C GLU A 176 -18.23 10.00 -5.24
N ALA A 177 -19.43 9.89 -5.80
CA ALA A 177 -19.65 9.84 -7.23
C ALA A 177 -18.92 11.03 -7.84
N ALA A 178 -18.15 10.77 -8.89
CA ALA A 178 -17.43 11.78 -9.65
C ALA A 178 -18.35 12.97 -9.90
N VAL A 179 -18.09 14.09 -9.21
CA VAL A 179 -18.71 15.36 -9.50
C VAL A 179 -18.12 15.80 -10.83
N THR A 180 -18.84 15.51 -11.91
CA THR A 180 -18.65 16.21 -13.19
C THR A 180 -18.77 17.70 -12.88
N PRO A 181 -17.73 18.53 -13.10
CA PRO A 181 -17.89 19.96 -12.92
C PRO A 181 -18.86 20.45 -14.00
N GLU A 182 -20.05 20.88 -13.59
CA GLU A 182 -20.96 21.64 -14.44
C GLU A 182 -20.23 22.90 -14.96
N PRO A 183 -20.43 23.30 -16.22
CA PRO A 183 -19.76 24.45 -16.79
C PRO A 183 -20.21 25.73 -16.08
N GLU A 184 -19.23 26.45 -15.53
CA GLU A 184 -19.39 27.72 -14.83
C GLU A 184 -19.99 28.77 -15.78
N ILE A 185 -21.25 29.15 -15.56
CA ILE A 185 -21.91 30.24 -16.28
C ILE A 185 -21.29 31.55 -15.79
N VAL A 186 -20.35 32.08 -16.55
CA VAL A 186 -19.75 33.41 -16.31
C VAL A 186 -20.84 34.47 -16.42
N ARG A 187 -21.31 34.99 -15.28
CA ARG A 187 -22.15 36.20 -15.27
C ARG A 187 -21.28 37.42 -15.59
N PRO A 188 -21.67 38.28 -16.54
CA PRO A 188 -20.88 39.44 -16.92
C PRO A 188 -20.84 40.45 -15.76
N ILE A 189 -19.63 40.88 -15.41
CA ILE A 189 -19.35 41.92 -14.41
C ILE A 189 -20.04 43.22 -14.86
N SER A 190 -20.99 43.70 -14.07
CA SER A 190 -21.60 45.01 -14.31
C SER A 190 -20.54 46.11 -14.17
N ARG A 191 -20.33 46.85 -15.26
CA ARG A 191 -19.53 48.08 -15.23
C ARG A 191 -20.24 49.11 -14.34
N ALA A 192 -19.67 49.39 -13.18
CA ALA A 192 -20.01 50.59 -12.43
C ALA A 192 -19.55 51.81 -13.24
N SER A 193 -20.50 52.50 -13.88
CA SER A 193 -20.32 53.80 -14.51
C SER A 193 -20.72 54.88 -13.51
N ARG A 194 -19.75 55.74 -13.19
CA ARG A 194 -19.80 57.14 -12.74
C ARG A 194 -21.17 57.74 -12.36
N ALA A 195 -21.19 58.34 -11.16
CA ALA A 195 -21.65 59.71 -10.93
C ALA A 195 -20.75 60.34 -9.87
#